data_AF-A0A1Y2B9C5-F1
#
_entry.id   AF-A0A1Y2B9C5-F1
#
_cell.length_a   1.000
_cell.length_b   1.000
_cell.length_c   1.000
_cell.angle_alpha   90.00
_cell.angle_beta   90.00
_cell.angle_gamma   90.00
#
_symmetry.space_group_name_H-M   'P 1'
#
loop_
_entity.id
_entity.type
_entity.pdbx_description
1 polymer ?
#
loop_
_entity_poly.entity_id
_entity_poly.type
_entity_poly.pdbx_seq_one_letter_code
_entity_poly.pdbx_strand_id
1 'polypeptide(L)'
;MSSSSAQTLRQLTIKTGVVKRLYKEEGSYIAEVKEAEERLNRLKAAGADGADIRNAERVVKDTEQMVPRTRKSLQEALQALEDLVAGLASEAEVTGSKEYETAVAVVNEVQAAGVANGV
;
A
#
# COMPACT_ATOMS: atom_id res chain seq x y z
N MET A 1 -6.97 -21.48 -29.22
CA MET A 1 -6.38 -20.44 -28.36
C MET A 1 -7.30 -20.27 -27.18
N SER A 2 -6.95 -20.87 -26.05
CA SER A 2 -7.92 -21.24 -25.02
C SER A 2 -8.21 -20.05 -24.10
N SER A 3 -9.51 -19.84 -23.83
CA SER A 3 -10.10 -18.81 -22.94
C SER A 3 -9.36 -18.56 -21.60
N SER A 4 -8.53 -19.51 -21.14
CA SER A 4 -7.79 -19.48 -19.88
C SER A 4 -6.71 -18.39 -19.81
N SER A 5 -5.85 -18.23 -20.83
CA SER A 5 -4.72 -17.29 -20.75
C SER A 5 -5.20 -15.84 -20.69
N ALA A 6 -6.24 -15.50 -21.45
CA ALA A 6 -6.87 -14.17 -21.40
C ALA A 6 -7.50 -13.87 -20.03
N GLN A 7 -8.11 -14.88 -19.39
CA GLN A 7 -8.65 -14.75 -18.03
C GLN A 7 -7.51 -14.51 -17.03
N THR A 8 -6.38 -15.20 -17.16
CA THR A 8 -5.18 -15.02 -16.33
C THR A 8 -4.61 -13.60 -16.46
N LEU A 9 -4.41 -13.09 -17.67
CA LEU A 9 -3.93 -11.71 -17.90
C LEU A 9 -4.85 -10.65 -17.29
N ARG A 10 -6.17 -10.87 -17.38
CA ARG A 10 -7.17 -10.02 -16.71
C ARG A 10 -7.04 -10.07 -15.19
N GLN A 11 -6.82 -11.24 -14.60
CA GLN A 11 -6.62 -11.39 -13.15
C GLN A 11 -5.34 -10.68 -12.68
N LEU A 12 -4.23 -10.81 -13.42
CA LEU A 12 -2.99 -10.07 -13.16
C LEU A 12 -3.25 -8.56 -13.14
N THR A 13 -3.93 -8.04 -14.16
CA THR A 13 -4.28 -6.61 -14.25
C THR A 13 -5.11 -6.14 -13.06
N ILE A 14 -6.14 -6.91 -12.67
CA ILE A 14 -7.03 -6.56 -11.57
C ILE A 14 -6.25 -6.52 -10.24
N LYS A 15 -5.55 -7.60 -9.91
CA LYS A 15 -4.83 -7.72 -8.64
C LYS A 15 -3.69 -6.71 -8.53
N THR A 16 -2.94 -6.49 -9.61
CA THR A 16 -1.94 -5.42 -9.70
C THR A 16 -2.55 -4.05 -9.41
N GLY A 17 -3.73 -3.77 -10.00
CA GLY A 17 -4.44 -2.52 -9.75
C GLY A 17 -4.88 -2.35 -8.29
N VAL A 18 -5.28 -3.43 -7.62
CA VAL A 18 -5.63 -3.41 -6.19
C VAL A 18 -4.41 -3.06 -5.34
N VAL A 19 -3.28 -3.74 -5.55
CA VAL A 19 -2.03 -3.48 -4.82
C VAL A 19 -1.58 -2.03 -5.00
N LYS A 20 -1.55 -1.52 -6.24
CA LYS A 20 -1.16 -0.12 -6.52
C LYS A 20 -2.03 0.91 -5.79
N ARG A 21 -3.35 0.67 -5.69
CA ARG A 21 -4.27 1.59 -5.01
C ARG A 21 -4.02 1.58 -3.50
N LEU A 22 -3.94 0.40 -2.91
CA LEU A 22 -3.70 0.25 -1.47
C LEU A 22 -2.34 0.81 -1.06
N TYR A 23 -1.30 0.63 -1.89
CA TYR A 23 0.03 1.18 -1.63
C TYR A 23 0.04 2.72 -1.63
N LYS A 24 -0.65 3.34 -2.59
CA LYS A 24 -0.82 4.81 -2.61
C LYS A 24 -1.66 5.32 -1.44
N GLU A 25 -2.72 4.59 -1.10
CA GLU A 25 -3.61 4.93 0.02
C GLU A 25 -2.86 4.88 1.36
N GLU A 26 -2.08 3.82 1.61
CA GLU A 26 -1.23 3.75 2.80
C GLU A 26 -0.24 4.92 2.85
N GLY A 27 0.42 5.24 1.73
CA GLY A 27 1.31 6.39 1.64
C GLY A 27 0.62 7.72 1.96
N SER A 28 -0.63 7.91 1.54
CA SER A 28 -1.43 9.10 1.87
C SER A 28 -1.68 9.20 3.37
N TYR A 29 -2.13 8.12 4.01
CA TYR A 29 -2.39 8.14 5.46
C TYR A 29 -1.10 8.34 6.27
N ILE A 30 0.03 7.77 5.84
CA ILE A 30 1.33 8.02 6.50
C ILE A 30 1.72 9.51 6.39
N ALA A 31 1.51 10.14 5.22
CA ALA A 31 1.77 11.57 5.05
C ALA A 31 0.85 12.43 5.94
N GLU A 32 -0.44 12.09 6.03
CA GLU A 32 -1.40 12.79 6.88
C GLU A 32 -1.05 12.68 8.37
N VAL A 33 -0.59 11.52 8.85
CA VAL A 33 -0.07 11.36 10.22
C VAL A 33 1.08 12.32 10.45
N LYS A 34 2.06 12.35 9.55
CA LYS A 34 3.23 13.23 9.68
C LYS A 34 2.82 14.71 9.71
N GLU A 35 1.89 15.14 8.86
CA GLU A 35 1.38 16.52 8.87
C GLU A 35 0.66 16.85 10.19
N ALA A 36 -0.13 15.92 10.74
CA ALA A 36 -0.80 16.09 12.02
C ALA A 36 0.20 16.19 13.18
N GLU A 37 1.23 15.34 13.19
CA GLU A 37 2.33 15.38 14.17
C GLU A 37 3.12 16.69 14.09
N GLU A 38 3.46 17.15 12.88
CA GLU A 38 4.12 18.44 12.68
C GLU A 38 3.29 19.59 13.24
N ARG A 39 1.97 19.57 13.00
CA ARG A 39 1.05 20.58 13.56
C ARG A 39 1.02 20.54 15.09
N LEU A 40 0.95 19.35 15.69
CA LEU A 40 1.01 19.17 17.14
C LEU A 40 2.32 19.72 17.72
N ASN A 41 3.45 19.40 17.08
CA ASN A 41 4.77 19.87 17.51
C ASN A 41 4.89 21.39 17.43
N ARG A 42 4.35 22.02 16.37
CA ARG A 42 4.29 23.48 16.25
C ARG A 42 3.44 24.12 17.36
N LEU A 43 2.29 23.54 17.71
CA LEU A 43 1.46 24.03 18.81
C LEU A 43 2.18 23.94 20.16
N LYS A 44 2.86 22.81 20.42
CA LYS A 44 3.69 22.62 21.63
C LYS A 44 4.83 23.64 21.69
N ALA A 45 5.55 23.84 20.59
CA ALA A 45 6.66 24.80 20.52
C ALA A 45 6.21 26.25 20.67
N ALA A 46 5.01 26.60 20.18
CA ALA A 46 4.43 27.93 20.33
C ALA A 46 3.86 28.22 21.74
N GLY A 47 3.86 27.22 22.64
CA GLY A 47 3.24 27.36 23.96
C GLY A 47 1.72 27.60 23.89
N ALA A 48 1.06 26.97 22.91
CA ALA A 48 -0.39 27.05 22.74
C ALA A 48 -1.17 26.55 23.97
N ASP A 49 -2.44 26.91 24.06
CA ASP A 49 -3.29 26.48 25.18
C ASP A 49 -3.41 24.95 25.26
N GLY A 50 -3.55 24.45 26.49
CA GLY A 50 -3.64 23.02 26.75
C GLY A 50 -4.84 22.35 26.05
N ALA A 51 -5.95 23.05 25.82
CA ALA A 51 -7.09 22.51 25.07
C ALA A 51 -6.74 22.33 23.58
N ASP A 52 -6.02 23.27 22.97
CA ASP A 52 -5.60 23.19 21.57
C ASP A 52 -4.61 22.03 21.36
N ILE A 53 -3.67 21.85 22.29
CA ILE A 53 -2.74 20.72 22.27
C ILE A 53 -3.49 19.39 22.37
N ARG A 54 -4.40 19.23 23.34
CA ARG A 54 -5.21 18.01 23.49
C ARG A 54 -6.06 17.71 22.26
N ASN A 55 -6.61 18.75 21.63
CA ASN A 55 -7.36 18.59 20.38
C ASN A 55 -6.48 18.09 19.24
N ALA A 56 -5.26 18.63 19.10
CA ALA A 56 -4.32 18.16 18.08
C ALA A 56 -3.83 16.72 18.36
N GLU A 57 -3.59 16.35 19.62
CA GLU A 57 -3.24 14.97 20.00
C GLU A 57 -4.35 13.97 19.63
N ARG A 58 -5.61 14.35 19.83
CA ARG A 58 -6.75 13.53 19.39
C ARG A 58 -6.76 13.35 17.87
N VAL A 59 -6.52 14.41 17.11
CA VAL A 59 -6.45 14.34 15.65
C VAL A 59 -5.34 13.40 15.20
N VAL A 60 -4.13 13.52 15.76
CA VAL A 60 -3.01 12.60 15.46
C VAL A 60 -3.43 11.15 15.69
N LYS A 61 -3.99 10.86 16.88
CA LYS A 61 -4.42 9.50 17.23
C LYS A 61 -5.53 8.96 16.31
N ASP A 62 -6.47 9.80 15.91
CA ASP A 62 -7.56 9.40 15.01
C ASP A 62 -7.01 9.11 13.59
N THR A 63 -6.06 9.92 13.10
CA THR A 63 -5.41 9.72 11.81
C THR A 63 -4.51 8.47 11.79
N GLU A 64 -3.75 8.23 12.86
CA GLU A 64 -2.86 7.06 13.00
C GLU A 64 -3.61 5.72 12.91
N GLN A 65 -4.86 5.67 13.39
CA GLN A 65 -5.65 4.44 13.38
C GLN A 65 -5.99 3.93 11.97
N MET A 66 -5.86 4.77 10.94
CA MET A 66 -6.13 4.39 9.54
C MET A 66 -4.99 3.56 8.93
N VAL A 67 -3.74 3.82 9.31
CA VAL A 67 -2.56 3.19 8.71
C VAL A 67 -2.54 1.67 8.89
N PRO A 68 -2.77 1.09 10.09
CA PRO A 68 -2.71 -0.36 10.28
C PRO A 68 -3.74 -1.13 9.46
N ARG A 69 -4.94 -0.55 9.28
CA ARG A 69 -6.02 -1.17 8.50
C ARG A 69 -5.61 -1.28 7.03
N THR A 70 -5.16 -0.17 6.45
CA THR A 70 -4.76 -0.12 5.03
C THR A 70 -3.52 -0.96 4.78
N ARG A 71 -2.55 -0.94 5.69
CA ARG A 71 -1.37 -1.82 5.65
C ARG A 71 -1.74 -3.30 5.61
N LYS A 72 -2.65 -3.73 6.48
CA LYS A 72 -3.11 -5.12 6.50
C LYS A 72 -3.76 -5.51 5.15
N SER A 73 -4.64 -4.67 4.63
CA SER A 73 -5.26 -4.91 3.32
C SER A 73 -4.25 -4.92 2.18
N LEU A 74 -3.22 -4.07 2.23
CA LEU A 74 -2.12 -4.07 1.26
C LEU A 74 -1.34 -5.39 1.32
N GLN A 75 -0.99 -5.87 2.51
CA GLN A 75 -0.26 -7.13 2.69
C GLN A 75 -1.05 -8.32 2.14
N GLU A 76 -2.35 -8.40 2.43
CA GLU A 76 -3.23 -9.46 1.90
C GLU A 76 -3.32 -9.40 0.36
N ALA A 77 -3.46 -8.20 -0.22
CA ALA A 77 -3.51 -8.03 -1.66
C ALA A 77 -2.17 -8.34 -2.35
N LEU A 78 -1.06 -7.98 -1.70
CA LEU A 78 0.30 -8.25 -2.19
C LEU A 78 0.56 -9.74 -2.21
N GLN A 79 0.29 -10.46 -1.11
CA GLN A 79 0.43 -11.91 -1.05
C GLN A 79 -0.40 -12.60 -2.14
N ALA A 80 -1.65 -12.17 -2.34
CA ALA A 80 -2.51 -12.73 -3.37
C ALA A 80 -2.03 -12.45 -4.81
N LEU A 81 -1.23 -11.41 -5.03
CA LEU A 81 -0.59 -11.13 -6.31
C LEU A 81 0.70 -11.94 -6.47
N GLU A 82 1.50 -12.05 -5.42
CA GLU A 82 2.70 -12.89 -5.35
C GLU A 82 2.39 -14.36 -5.67
N ASP A 83 1.37 -14.91 -5.00
CA ASP A 83 0.93 -16.29 -5.22
C ASP A 83 0.52 -16.52 -6.69
N LEU A 84 -0.16 -15.54 -7.29
CA LEU A 84 -0.56 -15.61 -8.70
C LEU A 84 0.67 -15.54 -9.63
N VAL A 85 1.59 -14.61 -9.38
CA VAL A 85 2.82 -14.46 -10.17
C VAL A 85 3.71 -15.72 -10.08
N ALA A 86 3.85 -16.29 -8.89
CA ALA A 86 4.60 -17.52 -8.66
C ALA A 86 3.95 -18.72 -9.35
N GLY A 87 2.62 -18.85 -9.26
CA GLY A 87 1.86 -19.92 -9.91
C GLY A 87 1.96 -19.92 -11.44
N LEU A 88 2.24 -18.76 -12.04
CA LEU A 88 2.32 -18.58 -13.50
C LEU A 88 3.76 -18.57 -14.03
N ALA A 89 4.78 -18.73 -13.18
CA ALA A 89 6.18 -18.56 -13.56
C ALA A 89 6.69 -19.57 -14.62
N SER A 90 6.00 -20.69 -14.81
CA SER A 90 6.31 -21.70 -15.83
C SER A 90 5.49 -21.55 -17.12
N GLU A 91 4.56 -20.60 -17.18
CA GLU A 91 3.68 -20.38 -18.34
C GLU A 91 4.32 -19.36 -19.30
N ALA A 92 5.07 -19.84 -20.30
CA ALA A 92 5.79 -18.99 -21.26
C ALA A 92 4.88 -17.97 -21.99
N GLU A 93 3.64 -18.36 -22.30
CA GLU A 93 2.65 -17.50 -22.96
C GLU A 93 2.19 -16.32 -22.07
N VAL A 94 2.29 -16.48 -20.74
CA VAL A 94 1.87 -15.46 -19.77
C VAL A 94 3.06 -14.65 -19.29
N THR A 95 4.20 -15.28 -19.04
CA THR A 95 5.41 -14.60 -18.53
C THR A 95 6.00 -13.58 -19.51
N GLY A 96 5.82 -13.79 -20.82
CA GLY A 96 6.19 -12.80 -21.86
C GLY A 96 5.17 -11.67 -22.05
N SER A 97 4.11 -11.61 -21.23
CA SER A 97 3.10 -10.54 -21.32
C SER A 97 3.47 -9.33 -20.48
N LYS A 98 3.01 -8.16 -20.92
CA LYS A 98 3.18 -6.90 -20.19
C LYS A 98 2.47 -6.93 -18.82
N GLU A 99 1.35 -7.62 -18.72
CA GLU A 99 0.58 -7.78 -17.49
C GLU A 99 1.38 -8.51 -16.42
N TYR A 100 2.08 -9.59 -16.80
CA TYR A 100 2.94 -10.34 -15.89
C TYR A 100 4.15 -9.52 -15.45
N GLU A 101 4.87 -8.90 -16.40
CA GLU A 101 6.01 -8.03 -16.09
C GLU A 101 5.62 -6.88 -15.16
N THR A 102 4.46 -6.26 -15.40
CA THR A 102 3.94 -5.18 -14.55
C THR A 102 3.59 -5.68 -13.15
N ALA A 103 3.00 -6.88 -13.03
CA ALA A 103 2.69 -7.49 -11.74
C ALA A 103 3.97 -7.73 -10.93
N VAL A 104 5.00 -8.33 -11.53
CA VAL A 104 6.30 -8.57 -10.91
C VAL A 104 6.95 -7.26 -10.46
N ALA A 105 6.96 -6.24 -11.33
CA ALA A 105 7.55 -4.95 -11.00
C ALA A 105 6.87 -4.30 -9.77
N VAL A 106 5.54 -4.40 -9.68
CA VAL A 106 4.78 -3.86 -8.55
C VAL A 106 5.02 -4.65 -7.27
N VAL A 107 5.09 -5.98 -7.34
CA VAL A 107 5.46 -6.81 -6.19
C VAL A 107 6.80 -6.37 -5.64
N ASN A 108 7.82 -6.25 -6.50
CA ASN A 108 9.16 -5.85 -6.09
C ASN A 108 9.20 -4.43 -5.51
N GLU A 109 8.49 -3.48 -6.12
CA GLU A 109 8.38 -2.09 -5.64
C GLU A 109 7.81 -2.04 -4.22
N VAL A 110 6.68 -2.71 -3.99
CA VAL A 110 5.99 -2.69 -2.70
C VAL A 110 6.76 -3.48 -1.64
N GLN A 111 7.38 -4.61 -1.99
CA GLN A 111 8.26 -5.35 -1.07
C GLN A 111 9.48 -4.53 -0.64
N ALA A 112 10.15 -3.87 -1.58
CA ALA A 112 11.29 -3.02 -1.27
C ALA A 112 10.90 -1.88 -0.32
N ALA A 113 9.72 -1.29 -0.53
CA ALA A 113 9.18 -0.27 0.38
C ALA A 113 8.77 -0.83 1.75
N GLY A 114 8.20 -2.04 1.79
CA GLY A 114 7.83 -2.72 3.04
C GLY A 114 9.05 -3.08 3.90
N VAL A 115 10.14 -3.52 3.28
CA VAL A 115 11.43 -3.76 3.97
C VAL A 115 12.03 -2.45 4.50
N ALA A 116 11.90 -1.35 3.76
CA ALA A 116 12.39 -0.04 4.19
C ALA A 116 11.56 0.57 5.36
N ASN A 117 10.28 0.24 5.44
CA ASN A 117 9.35 0.78 6.44
C ASN A 117 9.21 -0.07 7.73
N GLY A 118 10.02 -1.13 7.87
CA GLY A 118 10.16 -1.90 9.11
C GLY A 118 9.02 -2.88 9.38
N VAL A 119 9.32 -4.17 9.17
CA VAL A 119 8.95 -5.22 10.14
C VAL A 119 10.05 -5.25 11.20
#